data_AF-A0A354ZKK3-F1
#
_entry.id   AF-A0A354ZKK3-F1
#
_cell.length_a   1.000
_cell.length_b   1.000
_cell.length_c   1.000
_cell.angle_alpha   90.00
_cell.angle_beta   90.00
_cell.angle_gamma   90.00
#
_symmetry.space_group_name_H-M   'P 1'
#
loop_
_entity.id
_entity.type
_entity.pdbx_description
1 polymer ?
#
loop_
_entity_poly.entity_id
_entity_poly.type
_entity_poly.pdbx_seq_one_letter_code
_entity_poly.pdbx_strand_id
1 'polypeptide(L)'
;SSPLAGLGENYPILSDLAGGIDVPETLERAIEGTISDSGEVLDSASPALRSIRSRIRSLNNRVRDTLDSIIRSSQWGKILQDQVVSIRNGRFVVPVRAEMRSQASGIVHDQSGSGATLFIEPMAVVELNNEIRTAVAQEEAEVERILLELSGRVGAAGDRLDITLASLGRVDFIMARG
;
A
#
# COMPACT_ATOMS: atom_id res chain seq x y z
N SER A 1 4.81 -21.84 24.80
CA SER A 1 5.53 -22.12 26.05
C SER A 1 6.95 -21.66 25.86
N SER A 2 7.42 -20.66 26.62
CA SER A 2 8.76 -20.09 26.42
C SER A 2 9.84 -21.17 26.61
N PRO A 3 10.84 -21.31 25.71
CA PRO A 3 11.88 -22.34 25.77
C PRO A 3 12.81 -22.22 27.01
N LEU A 4 12.62 -21.20 27.85
CA LEU A 4 13.43 -20.91 29.03
C LEU A 4 12.85 -21.43 30.37
N ALA A 5 11.67 -22.07 30.34
CA ALA A 5 10.96 -22.53 31.55
C ALA A 5 11.68 -23.66 32.33
N GLY A 6 12.82 -24.16 31.85
CA GLY A 6 13.58 -25.28 32.44
C GLY A 6 14.79 -24.90 33.31
N LEU A 7 15.07 -23.61 33.54
CA LEU A 7 16.23 -23.13 34.33
C LEU A 7 16.06 -23.25 35.86
N GLY A 8 14.95 -23.82 36.32
CA GLY A 8 14.57 -23.94 37.73
C GLY A 8 15.60 -24.70 38.59
N GLU A 9 15.81 -24.18 39.80
CA GLU A 9 16.72 -24.58 40.89
C GLU A 9 18.21 -24.23 40.75
N ASN A 10 18.83 -24.38 39.57
CA ASN A 10 20.29 -24.20 39.46
C ASN A 10 20.74 -22.76 39.16
N TYR A 11 19.88 -21.92 38.58
CA TYR A 11 20.24 -20.53 38.20
C TYR A 11 19.07 -19.56 38.44
N PRO A 12 18.75 -19.22 39.70
CA PRO A 12 17.55 -18.46 40.06
C PRO A 12 17.51 -17.05 39.46
N ILE A 13 18.66 -16.38 39.33
CA ILE A 13 18.74 -15.04 38.72
C ILE A 13 18.43 -15.08 37.22
N LEU A 14 18.89 -16.11 36.51
CA LEU A 14 18.61 -16.31 35.08
C LEU A 14 17.16 -16.74 34.85
N SER A 15 16.61 -17.56 35.75
CA SER A 15 15.20 -17.96 35.74
C SER A 15 14.26 -16.77 35.95
N ASP A 16 14.59 -15.85 36.85
CA ASP A 16 13.82 -14.63 37.11
C ASP A 16 13.87 -13.66 35.91
N LEU A 17 15.04 -13.47 35.31
CA LEU A 17 15.21 -12.68 34.08
C LEU A 17 14.46 -13.28 32.88
N ALA A 18 14.47 -14.60 32.74
CA ALA A 18 13.73 -15.30 31.69
C ALA A 18 12.21 -15.20 31.86
N GLY A 19 11.72 -15.09 33.11
CA GLY A 19 10.30 -14.87 33.41
C GLY A 19 9.77 -13.50 32.96
N GLY A 20 10.65 -12.51 32.78
CA GLY A 20 10.33 -11.19 32.25
C GLY A 20 10.28 -11.10 30.72
N ILE A 21 10.69 -12.15 30.00
CA ILE A 21 10.68 -12.19 28.53
C ILE A 21 9.32 -12.72 28.07
N ASP A 22 8.51 -11.82 27.55
CA ASP A 22 7.17 -12.12 27.07
C ASP A 22 7.06 -11.73 25.61
N VAL A 23 7.20 -12.71 24.71
CA VAL A 23 6.94 -12.52 23.29
C VAL A 23 5.42 -12.57 23.12
N PRO A 24 4.74 -11.44 22.82
CA PRO A 24 3.32 -11.49 22.56
C PRO A 24 3.14 -12.10 21.17
N GLU A 25 3.16 -13.43 21.06
CA GLU A 25 3.02 -14.18 19.79
C GLU A 25 1.78 -13.73 19.00
N THR A 26 0.75 -13.25 19.70
CA THR A 26 -0.47 -12.70 19.10
C THR A 26 -0.28 -11.32 18.46
N LEU A 27 0.68 -10.53 18.93
CA LEU A 27 1.08 -9.25 18.34
C LEU A 27 2.02 -9.46 17.17
N GLU A 28 3.02 -10.34 17.31
CA GLU A 28 3.94 -10.71 16.23
C GLU A 28 3.18 -11.22 15.00
N ARG A 29 2.32 -12.23 15.16
CA ARG A 29 1.49 -12.74 14.06
C ARG A 29 0.57 -11.68 13.45
N ALA A 30 0.13 -10.70 14.25
CA ALA A 30 -0.70 -9.62 13.74
C ALA A 30 0.09 -8.61 12.91
N ILE A 31 1.33 -8.30 13.31
CA ILE A 31 2.25 -7.48 12.53
C ILE A 31 2.56 -8.20 11.22
N GLU A 32 3.00 -9.46 11.28
CA GLU A 32 3.33 -10.26 10.09
C GLU A 32 2.13 -10.46 9.13
N GLY A 33 0.92 -10.59 9.68
CA GLY A 33 -0.30 -10.71 8.88
C GLY A 33 -0.78 -9.40 8.23
N THR A 34 -0.23 -8.26 8.69
CA THR A 34 -0.67 -6.92 8.30
C THR A 34 0.37 -6.18 7.45
N ILE A 35 1.65 -6.27 7.80
CA ILE A 35 2.75 -5.50 7.20
C ILE A 35 3.72 -6.48 6.53
N SER A 36 4.09 -6.19 5.28
CA SER A 36 5.13 -6.93 4.55
C SER A 36 6.54 -6.57 5.04
N ASP A 37 7.53 -7.35 4.63
CA ASP A 37 8.96 -7.03 4.86
C ASP A 37 9.39 -5.68 4.27
N SER A 38 8.65 -5.17 3.26
CA SER A 38 8.87 -3.86 2.65
C SER A 38 8.15 -2.71 3.36
N GLY A 39 7.40 -2.98 4.43
CA GLY A 39 6.62 -1.98 5.16
C GLY A 39 5.26 -1.65 4.55
N GLU A 40 4.78 -2.43 3.59
CA GLU A 40 3.48 -2.22 2.95
C GLU A 40 2.36 -2.99 3.66
N VAL A 41 1.16 -2.41 3.72
CA VAL A 41 0.00 -3.14 4.23
C VAL A 41 -0.42 -4.23 3.24
N LEU A 42 -0.49 -5.47 3.72
CA LEU A 42 -0.80 -6.67 2.93
C LEU A 42 -2.28 -6.75 2.54
N ASP A 43 -2.57 -7.37 1.38
CA ASP A 43 -3.95 -7.72 0.97
C ASP A 43 -4.67 -8.63 1.99
N SER A 44 -3.92 -9.33 2.85
CA SER A 44 -4.45 -10.15 3.93
C SER A 44 -4.86 -9.36 5.17
N ALA A 45 -4.44 -8.10 5.29
CA ALA A 45 -4.68 -7.29 6.47
C ALA A 45 -6.17 -7.07 6.74
N SER A 46 -6.99 -6.98 5.69
CA SER A 46 -8.45 -7.05 5.84
C SER A 46 -9.16 -7.58 4.59
N PRO A 47 -10.33 -8.23 4.74
CA PRO A 47 -11.18 -8.60 3.59
C PRO A 47 -11.64 -7.40 2.77
N ALA A 48 -11.86 -6.25 3.43
CA ALA A 48 -12.28 -5.01 2.79
C ALA A 48 -11.16 -4.45 1.89
N LEU A 49 -9.93 -4.37 2.40
CA LEU A 49 -8.76 -3.92 1.64
C LEU A 49 -8.54 -4.79 0.40
N ARG A 50 -8.62 -6.11 0.55
CA ARG A 50 -8.52 -7.06 -0.57
C ARG A 50 -9.57 -6.78 -1.65
N SER A 51 -10.82 -6.54 -1.24
CA SER A 51 -11.93 -6.25 -2.15
C SER A 51 -11.69 -4.93 -2.90
N ILE A 52 -11.29 -3.88 -2.18
CA ILE A 52 -10.99 -2.57 -2.77
C ILE A 52 -9.85 -2.67 -3.79
N ARG A 53 -8.73 -3.30 -3.43
CA ARG A 53 -7.59 -3.53 -4.35
C ARG A 53 -7.96 -4.36 -5.57
N SER A 54 -8.83 -5.36 -5.41
CA SER A 54 -9.36 -6.13 -6.54
C SER A 54 -10.21 -5.26 -7.48
N ARG A 55 -11.06 -4.40 -6.91
CA ARG A 55 -11.87 -3.43 -7.66
C ARG A 55 -11.00 -2.44 -8.43
N ILE A 56 -9.96 -1.88 -7.80
CA ILE A 56 -9.00 -0.97 -8.45
C ILE A 56 -8.35 -1.66 -9.66
N ARG A 57 -7.86 -2.89 -9.49
CA ARG A 57 -7.27 -3.68 -10.60
C ARG A 57 -8.26 -3.89 -11.75
N SER A 58 -9.50 -4.25 -11.43
CA SER A 58 -10.56 -4.46 -12.43
C SER A 58 -10.87 -3.17 -13.20
N LEU A 59 -11.05 -2.05 -12.50
CA LEU A 59 -11.32 -0.75 -13.13
C LEU A 59 -10.15 -0.28 -14.00
N ASN A 60 -8.92 -0.42 -13.51
CA ASN A 60 -7.72 -0.09 -14.28
C ASN A 60 -7.64 -0.89 -15.58
N ASN A 61 -7.97 -2.18 -15.56
CA ASN A 61 -7.99 -3.00 -16.77
C ASN A 61 -9.08 -2.52 -17.75
N ARG A 62 -10.30 -2.26 -17.26
CA ARG A 62 -11.41 -1.74 -18.09
C ARG A 62 -11.07 -0.40 -18.75
N VAL A 63 -10.40 0.51 -18.02
CA VAL A 63 -9.94 1.79 -18.57
C VAL A 63 -8.89 1.57 -19.66
N ARG A 64 -7.89 0.73 -19.41
CA ARG A 64 -6.86 0.41 -20.41
C ARG A 64 -7.46 -0.20 -21.66
N ASP A 65 -8.33 -1.19 -21.54
CA ASP A 65 -8.99 -1.83 -22.68
C ASP A 65 -9.79 -0.82 -23.53
N THR A 66 -10.50 0.09 -22.84
CA THR A 66 -11.27 1.16 -23.50
C THR A 66 -10.34 2.14 -24.23
N LEU A 67 -9.26 2.58 -23.58
CA LEU A 67 -8.30 3.49 -24.20
C LEU A 67 -7.52 2.83 -25.34
N ASP A 68 -7.15 1.57 -25.22
CA ASP A 68 -6.46 0.81 -26.27
C ASP A 68 -7.33 0.70 -27.54
N SER A 69 -8.64 0.51 -27.37
CA SER A 69 -9.60 0.57 -28.48
C SER A 69 -9.65 1.97 -29.11
N ILE A 70 -9.69 3.00 -28.27
CA ILE A 70 -9.74 4.40 -28.70
C ILE A 70 -8.49 4.78 -29.50
N ILE A 71 -7.29 4.55 -28.98
CA ILE A 71 -6.03 4.99 -29.62
C ILE A 71 -5.75 4.27 -30.94
N ARG A 72 -6.26 3.04 -31.11
CA ARG A 72 -6.17 2.27 -32.37
C ARG A 72 -7.21 2.69 -33.40
N SER A 73 -8.22 3.46 -33.01
CA SER A 73 -9.23 3.95 -33.95
C SER A 73 -8.61 4.94 -34.94
N SER A 74 -9.09 4.91 -36.19
CA SER A 74 -8.57 5.77 -37.27
C SER A 74 -8.76 7.26 -37.01
N GLN A 75 -9.77 7.63 -36.21
CA GLN A 75 -10.01 9.02 -35.79
C GLN A 75 -8.94 9.48 -34.81
N TRP A 76 -8.69 8.72 -33.75
CA TRP A 76 -7.73 9.10 -32.71
C TRP A 76 -6.29 8.99 -33.20
N GLY A 77 -5.95 8.00 -34.02
CA GLY A 77 -4.62 7.83 -34.59
C GLY A 77 -4.11 9.04 -35.39
N LYS A 78 -5.00 9.92 -35.89
CA LYS A 78 -4.63 11.16 -36.61
C LYS A 78 -4.35 12.35 -35.70
N ILE A 79 -4.84 12.33 -34.47
CA ILE A 79 -4.78 13.47 -33.53
C ILE A 79 -3.80 13.23 -32.38
N LEU A 80 -3.48 11.96 -32.10
CA LEU A 80 -2.52 11.59 -31.08
C LEU A 80 -1.09 11.98 -31.46
N GLN A 81 -0.32 12.38 -30.44
CA GLN A 81 1.13 12.51 -30.56
C GLN A 81 1.76 11.11 -30.68
N ASP A 82 1.38 10.22 -29.76
CA ASP A 82 1.80 8.83 -29.68
C ASP A 82 0.60 7.94 -29.35
N GLN A 83 0.53 6.74 -29.92
CA GLN A 83 -0.51 5.76 -29.61
C GLN A 83 -0.16 5.00 -28.32
N VAL A 84 -0.10 5.72 -27.21
CA VAL A 84 0.22 5.17 -25.90
C VAL A 84 -0.73 5.72 -24.84
N VAL A 85 -1.16 4.85 -23.94
CA VAL A 85 -1.88 5.24 -22.73
C VAL A 85 -0.87 5.75 -21.70
N SER A 86 -1.15 6.91 -21.12
CA SER A 86 -0.33 7.52 -20.07
C SER A 86 -1.14 7.77 -18.80
N ILE A 87 -0.45 8.06 -17.70
CA ILE A 87 -1.07 8.43 -16.43
C ILE A 87 -0.59 9.83 -16.03
N ARG A 88 -1.53 10.74 -15.78
CA ARG A 88 -1.26 12.09 -15.25
C ARG A 88 -2.10 12.34 -14.02
N ASN A 89 -1.45 12.71 -12.92
CA ASN A 89 -2.11 12.97 -11.64
C ASN A 89 -3.08 11.84 -11.24
N GLY A 90 -2.65 10.59 -11.41
CA GLY A 90 -3.48 9.40 -11.12
C GLY A 90 -4.68 9.20 -12.05
N ARG A 91 -4.74 9.85 -13.22
CA ARG A 91 -5.77 9.63 -14.25
C ARG A 91 -5.17 9.04 -15.51
N PHE A 92 -5.87 8.09 -16.11
CA PHE A 92 -5.52 7.59 -17.42
C PHE A 92 -5.89 8.61 -18.50
N VAL A 93 -4.91 8.92 -19.35
CA VAL A 93 -4.98 9.95 -20.38
C VAL A 93 -4.25 9.49 -21.64
N VAL A 94 -4.48 10.20 -22.75
CA VAL A 94 -3.80 9.99 -24.02
C VAL A 94 -3.14 11.29 -24.49
N PRO A 95 -1.93 11.22 -25.09
CA PRO A 95 -1.22 12.40 -25.56
C PRO A 95 -1.74 12.84 -26.93
N VAL A 96 -2.35 14.02 -26.99
CA VAL A 96 -2.92 14.63 -28.20
C VAL A 96 -2.05 15.81 -28.63
N ARG A 97 -1.80 15.94 -29.95
CA ARG A 97 -1.13 17.11 -30.52
C ARG A 97 -1.91 18.38 -30.20
N ALA A 98 -1.26 19.40 -29.67
CA ALA A 98 -1.95 20.59 -29.16
C ALA A 98 -2.82 21.29 -30.23
N GLU A 99 -2.35 21.34 -31.47
CA GLU A 99 -3.06 21.86 -32.63
C GLU A 99 -4.32 21.06 -33.00
N MET A 100 -4.42 19.80 -32.57
CA MET A 100 -5.57 18.92 -32.80
C MET A 100 -6.55 18.89 -31.63
N ARG A 101 -6.37 19.76 -30.61
CA ARG A 101 -7.21 19.81 -29.40
C ARG A 101 -8.72 19.85 -29.69
N SER A 102 -9.15 20.60 -30.69
CA SER A 102 -10.56 20.78 -31.05
C SER A 102 -11.22 19.49 -31.56
N GLN A 103 -10.42 18.54 -32.06
CA GLN A 103 -10.89 17.25 -32.57
C GLN A 103 -10.92 16.17 -31.47
N ALA A 104 -10.30 16.42 -30.31
CA ALA A 104 -10.28 15.50 -29.20
C ALA A 104 -11.47 15.75 -28.24
N SER A 105 -12.38 14.79 -28.14
CA SER A 105 -13.46 14.81 -27.15
C SER A 105 -12.94 14.35 -25.78
N GLY A 106 -12.67 15.30 -24.88
CA GLY A 106 -12.14 15.00 -23.55
C GLY A 106 -11.71 16.21 -22.74
N ILE A 107 -11.21 15.93 -21.54
CA ILE A 107 -10.77 16.91 -20.53
C ILE A 107 -9.24 16.95 -20.53
N VAL A 108 -8.65 18.15 -20.59
CA VAL A 108 -7.19 18.33 -20.51
C VAL A 108 -6.78 18.25 -19.04
N HIS A 109 -5.79 17.40 -18.73
CA HIS A 109 -5.24 17.25 -17.37
C HIS A 109 -3.85 17.82 -17.21
N ASP A 110 -3.08 17.84 -18.29
CA ASP A 110 -1.69 18.27 -18.27
C ASP A 110 -1.21 18.67 -19.68
N GLN A 111 -0.07 19.32 -19.76
CA GLN A 111 0.58 19.73 -21.00
C GLN A 111 2.10 19.47 -20.91
N SER A 112 2.73 19.09 -22.03
CA SER A 112 4.19 18.97 -22.08
C SER A 112 4.89 20.31 -21.85
N GLY A 113 6.13 20.29 -21.39
CA GLY A 113 6.87 21.53 -21.11
C GLY A 113 7.04 22.46 -22.31
N SER A 114 7.04 21.93 -23.54
CA SER A 114 7.08 22.72 -24.78
C SER A 114 5.71 23.23 -25.23
N GLY A 115 4.62 22.76 -24.62
CA GLY A 115 3.26 23.07 -25.02
C GLY A 115 2.70 22.24 -26.18
N ALA A 116 3.53 21.45 -26.87
CA ALA A 116 3.16 20.76 -28.10
C ALA A 116 2.21 19.56 -27.91
N THR A 117 2.12 19.03 -26.69
CA THR A 117 1.31 17.84 -26.39
C THR A 117 0.39 18.11 -25.21
N LEU A 118 -0.89 17.83 -25.38
CA LEU A 118 -1.91 17.89 -24.33
C LEU A 118 -2.24 16.48 -23.87
N PHE A 119 -2.26 16.26 -22.57
CA PHE A 119 -2.69 14.99 -21.99
C PHE A 119 -4.18 15.05 -21.69
N ILE A 120 -4.96 14.35 -22.51
CA ILE A 120 -6.42 14.42 -22.50
C ILE A 120 -7.00 13.13 -21.95
N GLU A 121 -7.95 13.24 -21.02
CA GLU A 121 -8.85 12.17 -20.60
C GLU A 121 -10.04 12.13 -21.56
N PRO A 122 -10.16 11.08 -22.40
CA PRO A 122 -11.31 10.93 -23.29
C PRO A 122 -12.60 10.77 -22.50
N MET A 123 -13.70 11.34 -23.02
CA MET A 123 -15.00 11.30 -22.34
C MET A 123 -15.46 9.87 -21.99
N ALA A 124 -15.11 8.89 -22.82
CA ALA A 124 -15.46 7.48 -22.64
C ALA A 124 -14.90 6.84 -21.36
N VAL A 125 -13.85 7.42 -20.75
CA VAL A 125 -13.22 6.87 -19.54
C VAL A 125 -13.32 7.79 -18.32
N VAL A 126 -14.00 8.93 -18.44
CA VAL A 126 -14.15 9.90 -17.32
C VAL A 126 -14.78 9.25 -16.09
N GLU A 127 -15.89 8.53 -16.28
CA GLU A 127 -16.57 7.84 -15.18
C GLU A 127 -15.70 6.73 -14.58
N LEU A 128 -15.02 5.95 -15.41
CA LEU A 128 -14.13 4.90 -14.90
C LEU A 128 -12.94 5.48 -14.12
N ASN A 129 -12.35 6.58 -14.56
CA ASN A 129 -11.30 7.29 -13.81
C ASN A 129 -11.84 7.90 -12.50
N ASN A 130 -13.08 8.39 -12.48
CA ASN A 130 -13.74 8.85 -11.24
C ASN A 130 -13.92 7.68 -10.25
N GLU A 131 -14.37 6.52 -10.74
CA GLU A 131 -14.51 5.31 -9.93
C GLU A 131 -13.17 4.83 -9.39
N ILE A 132 -12.09 4.85 -10.20
CA ILE A 132 -10.73 4.51 -9.76
C ILE A 132 -10.31 5.44 -8.62
N ARG A 133 -10.45 6.75 -8.79
CA ARG A 133 -10.08 7.71 -7.75
C ARG A 133 -10.85 7.47 -6.44
N THR A 134 -12.14 7.17 -6.55
CA THR A 134 -12.97 6.87 -5.39
C THR A 134 -12.50 5.59 -4.69
N ALA A 135 -12.18 4.55 -5.45
CA ALA A 135 -11.67 3.29 -4.91
C ALA A 135 -10.28 3.45 -4.27
N VAL A 136 -9.39 4.27 -4.85
CA VAL A 136 -8.08 4.59 -4.26
C VAL A 136 -8.24 5.35 -2.95
N ALA A 137 -9.14 6.34 -2.87
CA ALA A 137 -9.40 7.03 -1.61
C ALA A 137 -9.97 6.07 -0.53
N GLN A 138 -10.78 5.09 -0.93
CA GLN A 138 -11.26 4.05 -0.02
C GLN A 138 -10.13 3.13 0.45
N GLU A 139 -9.17 2.82 -0.43
CA GLU A 139 -7.97 2.05 -0.07
C GLU A 139 -7.14 2.79 0.98
N GLU A 140 -6.85 4.07 0.74
CA GLU A 140 -6.08 4.92 1.67
C GLU A 140 -6.73 4.96 3.05
N ALA A 141 -8.05 5.17 3.12
CA ALA A 141 -8.80 5.20 4.37
C ALA A 141 -8.78 3.84 5.11
N GLU A 142 -8.89 2.72 4.38
CA GLU A 142 -8.84 1.39 4.99
C GLU A 142 -7.43 1.04 5.48
N VAL A 143 -6.39 1.43 4.74
CA VAL A 143 -4.99 1.30 5.17
C VAL A 143 -4.75 2.08 6.46
N GLU A 144 -5.19 3.33 6.53
CA GLU A 144 -5.08 4.15 7.75
C GLU A 144 -5.80 3.49 8.94
N ARG A 145 -7.03 3.01 8.74
CA ARG A 145 -7.80 2.31 9.78
C ARG A 145 -7.06 1.09 10.32
N ILE A 146 -6.50 0.26 9.42
CA ILE A 146 -5.73 -0.94 9.77
C ILE A 146 -4.48 -0.56 10.57
N LEU A 147 -3.75 0.47 10.13
CA LEU A 147 -2.54 0.92 10.82
C LEU A 147 -2.86 1.49 12.20
N LEU A 148 -3.91 2.28 12.35
CA LEU A 148 -4.37 2.77 13.66
C LEU A 148 -4.72 1.63 14.62
N GLU A 149 -5.43 0.61 14.12
CA GLU A 149 -5.77 -0.58 14.89
C GLU A 149 -4.50 -1.33 15.35
N LEU A 150 -3.55 -1.56 14.43
CA LEU A 150 -2.29 -2.21 14.74
C LEU A 150 -1.44 -1.39 15.73
N SER A 151 -1.32 -0.08 15.52
CA SER A 151 -0.63 0.83 16.44
C SER A 151 -1.26 0.83 17.83
N GLY A 152 -2.59 0.78 17.93
CA GLY A 152 -3.28 0.65 19.22
C GLY A 152 -2.92 -0.66 19.94
N ARG A 153 -2.83 -1.77 19.20
CA ARG A 153 -2.41 -3.08 19.75
C ARG A 153 -0.96 -3.08 20.21
N VAL A 154 -0.07 -2.45 19.44
CA VAL A 154 1.34 -2.28 19.83
C VAL A 154 1.45 -1.41 21.09
N GLY A 155 0.74 -0.28 21.13
CA GLY A 155 0.72 0.61 22.29
C GLY A 155 0.23 -0.06 23.57
N ALA A 156 -0.82 -0.89 23.48
CA ALA A 156 -1.33 -1.67 24.62
C ALA A 156 -0.34 -2.74 25.12
N ALA A 157 0.60 -3.16 24.28
CA ALA A 157 1.67 -4.09 24.67
C ALA A 157 2.93 -3.37 25.17
N GLY A 158 2.98 -2.03 25.16
CA GLY A 158 4.18 -1.23 25.45
C GLY A 158 4.88 -1.62 26.75
N ASP A 159 4.15 -1.65 27.87
CA ASP A 159 4.74 -1.99 29.17
C ASP A 159 5.37 -3.39 29.18
N ARG A 160 4.75 -4.37 28.50
CA ARG A 160 5.29 -5.75 28.40
C ARG A 160 6.52 -5.81 27.49
N LEU A 161 6.54 -5.03 26.42
CA LEU A 161 7.67 -4.92 25.51
C LEU A 161 8.88 -4.28 26.20
N ASP A 162 8.67 -3.24 27.01
CA ASP A 162 9.75 -2.57 27.76
C ASP A 162 10.37 -3.50 28.81
N ILE A 163 9.54 -4.25 29.54
CA ILE A 163 10.02 -5.26 30.51
C ILE A 163 10.83 -6.34 29.79
N THR A 164 10.34 -6.81 28.64
CA THR A 164 11.03 -7.82 27.82
C THR A 164 12.38 -7.31 27.32
N LEU A 165 12.44 -6.07 26.81
CA LEU A 165 13.66 -5.45 26.31
C LEU A 165 14.69 -5.25 27.42
N ALA A 166 14.27 -4.76 28.60
CA ALA A 166 15.15 -4.59 29.76
C ALA A 166 15.72 -5.93 30.24
N SER A 167 14.90 -6.98 30.24
CA SER A 167 15.30 -8.34 30.64
C SER A 167 16.30 -8.93 29.64
N LEU A 168 16.04 -8.80 28.33
CA LEU A 168 16.97 -9.21 27.28
C LEU A 168 18.31 -8.48 27.36
N GLY A 169 18.31 -7.14 27.50
CA GLY A 169 19.54 -6.36 27.62
C GLY A 169 20.39 -6.76 28.82
N ARG A 170 19.76 -7.19 29.91
CA ARG A 170 20.44 -7.68 31.11
C ARG A 170 21.04 -9.07 30.92
N VAL A 171 20.34 -9.96 30.21
CA VAL A 171 20.87 -11.27 29.82
C VAL A 171 22.06 -11.12 28.87
N ASP A 172 21.95 -10.28 27.83
CA ASP A 172 23.02 -10.00 26.87
C ASP A 172 24.26 -9.43 27.57
N PHE A 173 24.09 -8.49 28.51
CA PHE A 173 25.20 -7.94 29.29
C PHE A 173 25.93 -9.00 30.13
N ILE A 174 25.19 -9.94 30.73
CA ILE A 174 25.77 -11.05 31.49
C ILE A 174 26.55 -11.99 30.56
N MET A 175 26.00 -12.32 29.39
CA MET A 175 26.67 -13.18 28.41
C MET A 175 27.91 -12.54 27.78
N ALA A 176 27.91 -11.22 27.55
CA ALA A 176 29.03 -10.51 26.94
C ALA A 176 30.23 -10.29 27.88
N ARG A 177 30.08 -10.55 29.19
CA ARG A 177 31.14 -10.44 30.20
C ARG A 177 31.66 -11.79 30.72
N GLY A 178 31.15 -12.90 30.18
CA GLY A 178 31.56 -14.27 30.48
C GLY A 178 32.69 -14.76 29.59
#